data_AF-A0A1V0TZC0-F1
#
_entry.id   AF-A0A1V0TZC0-F1
#
_cell.length_a   1.000
_cell.length_b   1.000
_cell.length_c   1.000
_cell.angle_alpha   90.00
_cell.angle_beta   90.00
_cell.angle_gamma   90.00
#
_symmetry.space_group_name_H-M   'P 1'
#
loop_
_entity.id
_entity.type
_entity.pdbx_description
1 polymer ?
#
loop_
_entity_poly.entity_id
_entity_poly.type
_entity_poly.pdbx_seq_one_letter_code
_entity_poly.pdbx_strand_id
1 'polypeptide(L)'
;MVMQRTTLPRAARGVRWEGLALSVDGPARPPLCWEVADGGRLVLFQGGEQADRVVLLARQRVTHRGVHYVRTGRYASPLTPLRADLARKHRQACPDDDDAWFARWANHFADGLRDSADGPLHQGDWQLTRGMPSGWDVAANWERLPQHDPAVGHITWFGYGDPDEDRRDLLPLRPLSAPDAPRVKAYRRQYREGVLPPVLVWWVGGLNSLVLLDGHDRLAGALAEGGRPAVLVLARESSERWARWVARPIIRDYEARLAPLEQACADGDASATILAGAASRQLARQLRDLETAPDLTRSWPLPGGSDAWDALARHHAPGWHPDPTR
;
A
#
# COMPACT_ATOMS: atom_id res chain seq x y z
N MET A 1 -14.64 14.84 9.22
CA MET A 1 -14.30 13.58 9.91
C MET A 1 -13.33 13.88 11.05
N VAL A 2 -13.57 13.35 12.26
CA VAL A 2 -12.62 13.51 13.37
C VAL A 2 -11.54 12.44 13.24
N MET A 3 -10.27 12.82 13.43
CA MET A 3 -9.16 11.89 13.33
C MET A 3 -8.08 12.24 14.36
N GLN A 4 -7.74 11.27 15.20
CA GLN A 4 -6.64 11.37 16.17
C GLN A 4 -5.38 10.74 15.60
N ARG A 5 -4.21 11.28 15.94
CA ARG A 5 -2.91 10.83 15.42
C ARG A 5 -1.94 10.53 16.54
N THR A 6 -1.23 9.42 16.42
CA THR A 6 -0.14 9.05 17.32
C THR A 6 1.07 8.61 16.50
N THR A 7 2.28 8.97 16.93
CA THR A 7 3.51 8.54 16.24
C THR A 7 3.79 7.06 16.45
N LEU A 8 4.34 6.39 15.43
CA LEU A 8 4.87 5.03 15.51
C LEU A 8 6.42 5.06 15.51
N PRO A 9 7.07 4.24 16.35
CA PRO A 9 6.47 3.32 17.34
C PRO A 9 5.89 4.08 18.54
N ARG A 10 4.78 3.57 19.11
CA ARG A 10 4.06 4.24 20.22
C ARG A 10 4.88 4.35 21.50
N ALA A 11 5.83 3.44 21.72
CA ALA A 11 6.45 3.19 23.01
C ALA A 11 7.88 3.75 23.20
N ALA A 12 8.47 4.45 22.22
CA ALA A 12 9.88 4.84 22.32
C ALA A 12 10.19 6.24 21.78
N ARG A 13 10.83 7.06 22.61
CA ARG A 13 11.50 8.31 22.19
C ARG A 13 12.94 7.99 21.81
N GLY A 14 13.44 8.59 20.72
CA GLY A 14 14.81 8.36 20.23
C GLY A 14 14.99 7.10 19.37
N VAL A 15 13.89 6.44 18.98
CA VAL A 15 13.89 5.38 17.97
C VAL A 15 13.51 5.98 16.61
N ARG A 16 13.96 5.34 15.53
CA ARG A 16 13.62 5.69 14.16
C ARG A 16 12.11 5.88 14.00
N TRP A 17 11.71 6.93 13.29
CA TRP A 17 10.29 7.16 12.98
C TRP A 17 9.79 6.14 11.96
N GLU A 18 8.68 5.46 12.27
CA GLU A 18 8.14 4.37 11.43
C GLU A 18 6.80 4.73 10.78
N GLY A 19 6.02 5.64 11.36
CA GLY A 19 4.70 5.99 10.82
C GLY A 19 3.83 6.86 11.72
N LEU A 20 2.55 6.99 11.31
CA LEU A 20 1.46 7.51 12.13
C LEU A 20 0.39 6.42 12.30
N ALA A 21 -0.08 6.21 13.52
CA ALA A 21 -1.37 5.60 13.77
C ALA A 21 -2.46 6.68 13.71
N LEU A 22 -3.58 6.36 13.07
CA LEU A 22 -4.71 7.23 12.85
C LEU A 22 -5.97 6.54 13.39
N SER A 23 -6.63 7.14 14.37
CA SER A 23 -7.95 6.67 14.83
C SER A 23 -9.01 7.57 14.21
N VAL A 24 -9.87 6.99 13.38
CA VAL A 24 -10.81 7.69 12.51
C VAL A 24 -12.23 7.48 13.03
N ASP A 25 -12.96 8.57 13.24
CA ASP A 25 -14.37 8.55 13.66
C ASP A 25 -15.28 9.00 12.51
N GLY A 26 -15.85 8.01 11.82
CA GLY A 26 -16.67 8.17 10.61
C GLY A 26 -15.86 8.37 9.32
N PRO A 27 -16.49 8.40 8.14
CA PRO A 27 -17.83 7.84 7.90
C PRO A 27 -17.82 6.31 8.05
N ALA A 28 -19.00 5.69 8.16
CA ALA A 28 -19.11 4.22 8.22
C ALA A 28 -18.77 3.55 6.89
N ARG A 29 -19.09 4.21 5.77
CA ARG A 29 -18.71 3.86 4.39
C ARG A 29 -17.96 5.06 3.79
N PRO A 30 -16.72 4.90 3.33
CA PRO A 30 -15.97 5.99 2.74
C PRO A 30 -16.41 6.23 1.28
N PRO A 31 -16.22 7.45 0.74
CA PRO A 31 -16.48 7.75 -0.66
C PRO A 31 -15.62 6.96 -1.65
N LEU A 32 -14.39 6.59 -1.26
CA LEU A 32 -13.56 5.64 -2.02
C LEU A 32 -13.59 4.27 -1.34
N CYS A 33 -14.47 3.38 -1.80
CA CYS A 33 -14.70 2.09 -1.13
C CYS A 33 -14.70 0.91 -2.10
N TRP A 34 -14.27 -0.23 -1.58
CA TRP A 34 -14.46 -1.51 -2.25
C TRP A 34 -15.82 -2.08 -1.92
N GLU A 35 -16.58 -2.42 -2.96
CA GLU A 35 -17.75 -3.25 -2.83
C GLU A 35 -17.52 -4.62 -3.45
N VAL A 36 -18.20 -5.63 -2.88
CA VAL A 36 -18.04 -7.03 -3.25
C VAL A 36 -19.37 -7.69 -3.51
N ALA A 37 -19.37 -8.61 -4.46
CA ALA A 37 -20.48 -9.49 -4.78
C ALA A 37 -19.98 -10.94 -4.90
N ASP A 38 -20.92 -11.88 -4.93
CA ASP A 38 -20.63 -13.30 -5.04
C ASP A 38 -19.79 -13.65 -6.28
N GLY A 39 -19.09 -14.79 -6.19
CA GLY A 39 -18.21 -15.25 -7.26
C GLY A 39 -16.90 -14.46 -7.37
N GLY A 40 -16.45 -13.86 -6.26
CA GLY A 40 -15.18 -13.15 -6.19
C GLY A 40 -15.16 -11.86 -7.00
N ARG A 41 -16.29 -11.17 -7.07
CA ARG A 41 -16.44 -9.91 -7.80
C ARG A 41 -16.16 -8.74 -6.87
N LEU A 42 -15.30 -7.82 -7.32
CA LEU A 42 -14.92 -6.62 -6.60
C LEU A 42 -15.13 -5.40 -7.50
N VAL A 43 -15.54 -4.30 -6.92
CA VAL A 43 -15.61 -2.99 -7.58
C VAL A 43 -15.10 -1.92 -6.64
N LEU A 44 -14.25 -1.04 -7.14
CA LEU A 44 -13.83 0.16 -6.45
C LEU A 44 -14.68 1.32 -6.94
N PHE A 45 -15.43 1.93 -6.05
CA PHE A 45 -16.15 3.17 -6.30
C PHE A 45 -15.40 4.37 -5.75
N GLN A 46 -15.59 5.51 -6.39
CA GLN A 46 -15.15 6.80 -5.89
C GLN A 46 -16.23 7.87 -6.09
N GLY A 47 -16.70 8.44 -5.01
CA GLY A 47 -17.68 9.53 -5.01
C GLY A 47 -18.60 9.42 -3.79
N GLY A 48 -19.22 10.54 -3.42
CA GLY A 48 -20.28 10.56 -2.42
C GLY A 48 -21.65 10.20 -3.01
N GLU A 49 -22.69 10.33 -2.18
CA GLU A 49 -24.09 9.87 -2.37
C GLU A 49 -24.79 10.25 -3.69
N GLN A 50 -24.21 11.09 -4.56
CA GLN A 50 -24.85 11.62 -5.76
C GLN A 50 -24.32 11.10 -7.10
N ALA A 51 -23.18 10.39 -7.15
CA ALA A 51 -22.76 9.56 -8.29
C ALA A 51 -21.42 8.86 -7.99
N ASP A 52 -21.48 7.60 -7.55
CA ASP A 52 -20.28 6.78 -7.34
C ASP A 52 -19.62 6.47 -8.70
N ARG A 53 -18.40 6.97 -8.93
CA ARG A 53 -17.62 6.65 -10.13
C ARG A 53 -17.06 5.24 -9.99
N VAL A 54 -17.36 4.34 -10.91
CA VAL A 54 -16.65 3.06 -11.00
C VAL A 54 -15.21 3.33 -11.42
N VAL A 55 -14.25 3.07 -10.55
CA VAL A 55 -12.81 3.27 -10.78
C VAL A 55 -12.16 2.02 -11.35
N LEU A 56 -12.47 0.88 -10.74
CA LEU A 56 -11.86 -0.39 -11.07
C LEU A 56 -12.86 -1.51 -10.83
N LEU A 57 -12.96 -2.44 -11.77
CA LEU A 57 -13.68 -3.70 -11.60
C LEU A 57 -12.66 -4.82 -11.54
N ALA A 58 -12.85 -5.77 -10.64
CA ALA A 58 -11.99 -6.93 -10.53
C ALA A 58 -12.79 -8.20 -10.27
N ARG A 59 -12.24 -9.32 -10.72
CA ARG A 59 -12.83 -10.64 -10.51
C ARG A 59 -11.73 -11.62 -10.15
N GLN A 60 -11.91 -12.37 -9.07
CA GLN A 60 -10.99 -13.43 -8.70
C GLN A 60 -10.85 -14.45 -9.84
N ARG A 61 -9.61 -14.83 -10.15
CA ARG A 61 -9.30 -15.86 -11.14
C ARG A 61 -9.87 -17.20 -10.69
N VAL A 62 -10.29 -18.02 -11.64
CA VAL A 62 -10.79 -19.39 -11.38
C VAL A 62 -9.73 -20.28 -10.70
N THR A 63 -8.45 -19.95 -10.86
CA THR A 63 -7.31 -20.61 -10.20
C THR A 63 -7.18 -20.27 -8.72
N HIS A 64 -7.93 -19.29 -8.22
CA HIS A 64 -7.79 -18.71 -6.88
C HIS A 64 -6.40 -18.16 -6.55
N ARG A 65 -5.58 -17.89 -7.58
CA ARG A 65 -4.20 -17.37 -7.46
C ARG A 65 -4.05 -15.92 -7.89
N GLY A 66 -5.13 -15.15 -7.87
CA GLY A 66 -5.10 -13.76 -8.29
C GLY A 66 -6.46 -13.20 -8.67
N VAL A 67 -6.44 -12.01 -9.24
CA VAL A 67 -7.63 -11.31 -9.77
C VAL A 67 -7.36 -10.80 -11.18
N HIS A 68 -8.36 -10.84 -12.05
CA HIS A 68 -8.44 -10.00 -13.23
C HIS A 68 -8.93 -8.62 -12.83
N TYR A 69 -8.44 -7.57 -13.47
CA TYR A 69 -8.91 -6.20 -13.24
C TYR A 69 -9.09 -5.45 -14.57
N VAL A 70 -9.94 -4.44 -14.51
CA VAL A 70 -10.05 -3.38 -15.50
C VAL A 70 -10.16 -2.03 -14.80
N ARG A 71 -9.33 -1.07 -15.20
CA ARG A 71 -9.42 0.33 -14.80
C ARG A 71 -10.29 1.08 -15.78
N THR A 72 -11.21 1.89 -15.27
CA THR A 72 -12.15 2.66 -16.10
C THR A 72 -11.59 4.03 -16.53
N GLY A 73 -10.43 4.42 -15.97
CA GLY A 73 -9.85 5.75 -16.17
C GLY A 73 -10.56 6.88 -15.42
N ARG A 74 -11.54 6.57 -14.56
CA ARG A 74 -12.35 7.58 -13.84
C ARG A 74 -11.79 7.97 -12.47
N TYR A 75 -10.65 7.40 -12.08
CA TYR A 75 -10.00 7.69 -10.81
C TYR A 75 -9.48 9.13 -10.74
N ALA A 76 -9.76 9.80 -9.63
CA ALA A 76 -9.13 11.04 -9.23
C ALA A 76 -8.37 10.85 -7.91
N SER A 77 -7.22 11.48 -7.76
CA SER A 77 -6.53 11.47 -6.47
C SER A 77 -7.38 12.18 -5.40
N PRO A 78 -7.53 11.62 -4.18
CA PRO A 78 -8.24 12.28 -3.09
C PRO A 78 -7.49 13.49 -2.54
N LEU A 79 -6.22 13.69 -2.93
CA LEU A 79 -5.36 14.74 -2.43
C LEU A 79 -5.24 15.89 -3.44
N THR A 80 -5.14 17.10 -2.90
CA THR A 80 -4.86 18.28 -3.71
C THR A 80 -3.46 18.17 -4.33
N PRO A 81 -3.27 18.54 -5.61
CA PRO A 81 -1.96 18.49 -6.25
C PRO A 81 -0.89 19.27 -5.47
N LEU A 82 0.22 18.60 -5.15
CA LEU A 82 1.32 19.19 -4.40
C LEU A 82 2.07 20.21 -5.24
N ARG A 83 2.40 21.34 -4.62
CA ARG A 83 3.20 22.40 -5.24
C ARG A 83 4.68 22.23 -4.90
N ALA A 84 5.56 22.67 -5.81
CA ALA A 84 7.01 22.52 -5.67
C ALA A 84 7.60 23.37 -4.53
N ASP A 85 6.99 24.52 -4.22
CA ASP A 85 7.35 25.39 -3.10
C ASP A 85 7.15 24.68 -1.75
N LEU A 86 6.02 24.00 -1.57
CA LEU A 86 5.73 23.19 -0.39
C LEU A 86 6.77 22.07 -0.23
N ALA A 87 7.09 21.38 -1.33
CA ALA A 87 8.06 20.29 -1.32
C ALA A 87 9.45 20.73 -0.85
N ARG A 88 9.93 21.86 -1.37
CA ARG A 88 11.20 22.47 -0.94
C ARG A 88 11.13 22.96 0.50
N LYS A 89 10.03 23.58 0.91
CA LYS A 89 9.82 24.04 2.30
C LYS A 89 9.91 22.87 3.28
N HIS A 90 9.32 21.72 2.96
CA HIS A 90 9.42 20.53 3.82
C HIS A 90 10.84 19.99 3.90
N ARG A 91 11.58 19.92 2.78
CA ARG A 91 12.99 19.49 2.83
C ARG A 91 13.88 20.48 3.59
N GLN A 92 13.71 21.78 3.37
CA GLN A 92 14.48 22.83 4.08
C GLN A 92 14.23 22.86 5.58
N ALA A 93 13.03 22.49 6.03
CA ALA A 93 12.68 22.44 7.45
C ALA A 93 13.29 21.25 8.20
N CYS A 94 13.81 20.25 7.47
CA CYS A 94 14.48 19.06 8.00
C CYS A 94 15.67 18.69 7.09
N PRO A 95 16.72 19.53 7.01
CA PRO A 95 17.93 19.18 6.27
C PRO A 95 18.55 17.92 6.88
N ASP A 96 18.86 16.93 6.04
CA ASP A 96 19.52 15.67 6.42
C ASP A 96 18.82 14.82 7.50
N ASP A 97 17.57 15.12 7.83
CA ASP A 97 16.72 14.34 8.74
C ASP A 97 15.55 13.74 7.96
N ASP A 98 15.79 12.54 7.41
CA ASP A 98 14.79 11.81 6.66
C ASP A 98 13.60 11.41 7.53
N ASP A 99 13.81 11.09 8.82
CA ASP A 99 12.73 10.67 9.71
C ASP A 99 11.76 11.82 9.94
N ALA A 100 12.27 13.02 10.24
CA ALA A 100 11.45 14.21 10.36
C ALA A 100 10.82 14.62 9.01
N TRP A 101 11.52 14.43 7.89
CA TRP A 101 10.96 14.68 6.55
C TRP A 101 9.77 13.75 6.25
N PHE A 102 9.89 12.45 6.53
CA PHE A 102 8.80 11.49 6.39
C PHE A 102 7.64 11.82 7.35
N ALA A 103 7.92 12.16 8.60
CA ALA A 103 6.90 12.54 9.58
C ALA A 103 6.11 13.78 9.13
N ARG A 104 6.76 14.77 8.53
CA ARG A 104 6.07 15.96 7.96
C ARG A 104 5.14 15.57 6.82
N TRP A 105 5.60 14.77 5.87
CA TRP A 105 4.75 14.30 4.77
C TRP A 105 3.60 13.41 5.23
N ALA A 106 3.84 12.55 6.21
CA ALA A 106 2.80 11.70 6.78
C ALA A 106 1.70 12.55 7.44
N ASN A 107 2.07 13.59 8.20
CA ASN A 107 1.09 14.52 8.74
C ASN A 107 0.35 15.29 7.64
N HIS A 108 1.07 15.76 6.61
CA HIS A 108 0.45 16.44 5.46
C HIS A 108 -0.58 15.56 4.74
N PHE A 109 -0.25 14.30 4.47
CA PHE A 109 -1.19 13.35 3.85
C PHE A 109 -2.32 12.97 4.80
N ALA A 110 -2.05 12.83 6.10
CA ALA A 110 -3.10 12.59 7.08
C ALA A 110 -4.10 13.78 7.14
N ASP A 111 -3.64 15.03 7.03
CA ASP A 111 -4.51 16.20 6.90
C ASP A 111 -5.32 16.14 5.59
N GLY A 112 -4.63 15.92 4.47
CA GLY A 112 -5.30 15.85 3.16
C GLY A 112 -6.33 14.72 3.06
N LEU A 113 -6.06 13.54 3.66
CA LEU A 113 -7.00 12.41 3.70
C LEU A 113 -8.19 12.70 4.61
N ARG A 114 -7.97 13.38 5.75
CA ARG A 114 -9.05 13.78 6.66
C ARG A 114 -10.02 14.76 6.00
N ASP A 115 -9.48 15.68 5.22
CA ASP A 115 -10.22 16.77 4.59
C ASP A 115 -10.74 16.39 3.19
N SER A 116 -10.37 15.20 2.69
CA SER A 116 -10.81 14.70 1.39
C SER A 116 -12.27 14.24 1.41
N ALA A 117 -13.03 14.67 0.41
CA ALA A 117 -14.37 14.18 0.15
C ALA A 117 -14.41 12.87 -0.67
N ASP A 118 -13.26 12.42 -1.18
CA ASP A 118 -13.15 11.27 -2.11
C ASP A 118 -12.12 10.24 -1.62
N GLY A 119 -11.82 10.23 -0.32
CA GLY A 119 -10.79 9.42 0.32
C GLY A 119 -11.27 8.05 0.82
N PRO A 120 -10.34 7.11 1.11
CA PRO A 120 -10.67 5.75 1.55
C PRO A 120 -10.89 5.62 3.07
N LEU A 121 -10.61 6.67 3.83
CA LEU A 121 -10.70 6.63 5.30
C LEU A 121 -12.15 6.47 5.74
N HIS A 122 -12.37 5.45 6.55
CA HIS A 122 -13.63 5.17 7.23
C HIS A 122 -13.37 4.90 8.70
N GLN A 123 -14.44 4.84 9.49
CA GLN A 123 -14.37 4.57 10.93
C GLN A 123 -13.48 3.35 11.25
N GLY A 124 -12.55 3.54 12.17
CA GLY A 124 -11.63 2.51 12.66
C GLY A 124 -10.19 2.99 12.77
N ASP A 125 -9.31 2.05 13.10
CA ASP A 125 -7.88 2.32 13.25
C ASP A 125 -7.12 2.05 11.94
N TRP A 126 -6.27 2.99 11.60
CA TRP A 126 -5.45 3.03 10.39
C TRP A 126 -4.01 3.34 10.74
N GLN A 127 -3.12 3.07 9.81
CA GLN A 127 -1.73 3.44 9.89
C GLN A 127 -1.25 4.04 8.56
N LEU A 128 -0.32 4.98 8.68
CA LEU A 128 0.43 5.55 7.57
C LEU A 128 1.92 5.32 7.83
N THR A 129 2.51 4.30 7.21
CA THR A 129 3.86 3.81 7.51
C THR A 129 4.86 4.14 6.41
N ARG A 130 6.13 4.27 6.79
CA ARG A 130 7.24 4.51 5.86
C ARG A 130 7.61 3.24 5.09
N GLY A 131 7.71 3.36 3.77
CA GLY A 131 8.19 2.28 2.91
C GLY A 131 7.16 1.19 2.65
N MET A 132 7.41 0.37 1.64
CA MET A 132 6.55 -0.78 1.32
C MET A 132 6.72 -1.88 2.39
N PRO A 133 5.69 -2.71 2.63
CA PRO A 133 5.83 -3.89 3.48
C PRO A 133 6.94 -4.83 2.99
N SER A 134 7.50 -5.62 3.90
CA SER A 134 8.52 -6.62 3.55
C SER A 134 8.02 -7.56 2.45
N GLY A 135 8.84 -7.77 1.42
CA GLY A 135 8.49 -8.56 0.23
C GLY A 135 7.75 -7.80 -0.88
N TRP A 136 7.43 -6.52 -0.68
CA TRP A 136 6.68 -5.67 -1.63
C TRP A 136 7.52 -4.51 -2.21
N ASP A 137 8.83 -4.69 -2.38
CA ASP A 137 9.74 -3.69 -2.98
C ASP A 137 10.82 -4.35 -3.85
N VAL A 138 10.38 -5.15 -4.81
CA VAL A 138 11.23 -5.86 -5.76
C VAL A 138 11.63 -4.88 -6.88
N ALA A 139 12.91 -4.51 -6.94
CA ALA A 139 13.42 -3.53 -7.91
C ALA A 139 12.97 -3.80 -9.36
N ALA A 140 13.01 -5.05 -9.81
CA ALA A 140 12.59 -5.46 -11.16
C ALA A 140 11.10 -5.15 -11.47
N ASN A 141 10.23 -5.14 -10.46
CA ASN A 141 8.81 -4.81 -10.64
C ASN A 141 8.63 -3.30 -10.90
N TRP A 142 9.44 -2.45 -10.28
CA TRP A 142 9.42 -1.00 -10.51
C TRP A 142 9.97 -0.63 -11.88
N GLU A 143 11.07 -1.26 -12.32
CA GLU A 143 11.67 -1.03 -13.63
C GLU A 143 10.73 -1.40 -14.79
N ARG A 144 9.89 -2.42 -14.59
CA ARG A 144 8.91 -2.87 -15.58
C ARG A 144 7.67 -1.98 -15.66
N LEU A 145 7.29 -1.33 -14.56
CA LEU A 145 6.02 -0.59 -14.47
C LEU A 145 5.79 0.47 -15.58
N PRO A 146 6.78 1.27 -16.01
CA PRO A 146 6.59 2.21 -17.13
C PRO A 146 6.32 1.53 -18.48
N GLN A 147 6.76 0.29 -18.65
CA GLN A 147 6.67 -0.49 -19.88
C GLN A 147 5.39 -1.33 -19.92
N HIS A 148 4.86 -1.70 -18.74
CA HIS A 148 3.73 -2.61 -18.60
C HIS A 148 2.77 -2.15 -17.48
N ASP A 149 1.92 -1.17 -17.81
CA ASP A 149 0.81 -0.67 -16.98
C ASP A 149 -0.52 -0.76 -17.78
N PRO A 150 -1.02 -1.96 -18.12
CA PRO A 150 -2.18 -2.10 -18.99
C PRO A 150 -3.48 -1.71 -18.27
N ALA A 151 -4.45 -1.13 -18.99
CA ALA A 151 -5.75 -0.76 -18.40
C ALA A 151 -6.55 -1.99 -17.95
N VAL A 152 -6.32 -3.13 -18.60
CA VAL A 152 -6.89 -4.46 -18.32
C VAL A 152 -5.74 -5.42 -18.09
N GLY A 153 -5.76 -6.18 -17.00
CA GLY A 153 -4.71 -7.16 -16.70
C GLY A 153 -5.07 -8.01 -15.49
N HIS A 154 -4.08 -8.64 -14.86
CA HIS A 154 -4.30 -9.43 -13.63
C HIS A 154 -3.29 -9.12 -12.52
N ILE A 155 -3.65 -9.43 -11.29
CA ILE A 155 -2.73 -9.42 -10.14
C ILE A 155 -2.58 -10.86 -9.70
N THR A 156 -1.35 -11.33 -9.57
CA THR A 156 -1.04 -12.68 -9.08
C THR A 156 -0.81 -12.66 -7.58
N TRP A 157 -1.44 -13.57 -6.84
CA TRP A 157 -1.20 -13.77 -5.42
C TRP A 157 -0.06 -14.74 -5.16
N PHE A 158 0.51 -14.67 -3.97
CA PHE A 158 1.51 -15.62 -3.44
C PHE A 158 2.77 -15.80 -4.29
N GLY A 159 3.15 -14.78 -5.09
CA GLY A 159 4.34 -14.87 -5.93
C GLY A 159 4.25 -15.91 -7.05
N TYR A 160 3.06 -16.44 -7.35
CA TYR A 160 2.86 -17.39 -8.46
C TYR A 160 3.26 -16.79 -9.81
N GLY A 161 3.16 -15.47 -9.95
CA GLY A 161 3.90 -14.68 -10.95
C GLY A 161 3.73 -15.15 -12.39
N ASP A 162 2.55 -15.64 -12.76
CA ASP A 162 2.23 -16.18 -14.08
C ASP A 162 1.03 -15.46 -14.72
N PRO A 163 1.22 -14.85 -15.92
CA PRO A 163 2.50 -14.57 -16.58
C PRO A 163 3.43 -13.63 -15.80
N ASP A 164 4.74 -13.71 -16.07
CA ASP A 164 5.80 -12.96 -15.37
C ASP A 164 5.64 -11.43 -15.50
N GLU A 165 5.05 -10.96 -16.59
CA GLU A 165 4.78 -9.55 -16.86
C GLU A 165 3.78 -8.91 -15.89
N ASP A 166 2.93 -9.72 -15.25
CA ASP A 166 1.94 -9.27 -14.28
C ASP A 166 2.44 -9.22 -12.84
N ARG A 167 3.71 -9.61 -12.61
CA ARG A 167 4.39 -9.39 -11.34
C ARG A 167 4.56 -7.89 -11.12
N ARG A 168 3.85 -7.36 -10.13
CA ARG A 168 3.87 -5.94 -9.75
C ARG A 168 3.75 -5.81 -8.23
N ASP A 169 4.52 -4.89 -7.65
CA ASP A 169 4.39 -4.54 -6.24
C ASP A 169 3.27 -3.54 -5.98
N LEU A 170 2.87 -2.80 -7.02
CA LEU A 170 1.84 -1.80 -6.96
C LEU A 170 0.96 -1.78 -8.22
N LEU A 171 -0.32 -1.42 -8.06
CA LEU A 171 -1.26 -1.17 -9.14
C LEU A 171 -1.62 0.33 -9.19
N PRO A 172 -1.27 1.07 -10.26
CA PRO A 172 -1.74 2.43 -10.43
C PRO A 172 -3.25 2.50 -10.67
N LEU A 173 -4.00 3.26 -9.86
CA LEU A 173 -5.47 3.40 -10.05
C LEU A 173 -5.88 4.16 -11.33
N ARG A 174 -4.95 4.92 -11.93
CA ARG A 174 -5.05 5.46 -13.29
C ARG A 174 -3.73 5.24 -14.03
N PRO A 175 -3.75 5.27 -15.37
CA PRO A 175 -2.52 5.18 -16.15
C PRO A 175 -1.48 6.22 -15.72
N LEU A 176 -0.21 5.80 -15.70
CA LEU A 176 0.91 6.71 -15.52
C LEU A 176 0.99 7.70 -16.68
N SER A 177 1.29 8.95 -16.36
CA SER A 177 1.46 10.00 -17.36
C SER A 177 2.75 9.80 -18.15
N ALA A 178 2.76 10.22 -19.42
CA ALA A 178 3.93 10.10 -20.29
C ALA A 178 5.18 10.81 -19.69
N PRO A 179 6.40 10.27 -19.87
CA PRO A 179 7.64 10.83 -19.30
C PRO A 179 7.95 12.29 -19.70
N ASP A 180 7.39 12.75 -20.80
CA ASP A 180 7.58 14.08 -21.38
C ASP A 180 6.47 15.08 -21.03
N ALA A 181 5.41 14.63 -20.35
CA ALA A 181 4.33 15.49 -19.89
C ALA A 181 4.86 16.62 -18.97
N PRO A 182 4.35 17.86 -19.08
CA PRO A 182 4.89 19.01 -18.35
C PRO A 182 4.99 18.80 -16.83
N ARG A 183 3.97 18.17 -16.24
CA ARG A 183 3.94 17.87 -14.81
C ARG A 183 4.96 16.81 -14.42
N VAL A 184 5.16 15.78 -15.25
CA VAL A 184 6.18 14.74 -15.02
C VAL A 184 7.58 15.35 -15.10
N LYS A 185 7.86 16.22 -16.09
CA LYS A 185 9.12 16.97 -16.18
C LYS A 185 9.41 17.79 -14.91
N ALA A 186 8.39 18.43 -14.33
CA ALA A 186 8.54 19.17 -13.08
C ALA A 186 8.91 18.24 -11.90
N TYR A 187 8.30 17.05 -11.81
CA TYR A 187 8.63 16.07 -10.77
C TYR A 187 9.98 15.38 -10.98
N ARG A 188 10.40 15.13 -12.23
CA ARG A 188 11.77 14.68 -12.56
C ARG A 188 12.83 15.65 -12.04
N ARG A 189 12.57 16.95 -12.16
CA ARG A 189 13.43 17.99 -11.56
C ARG A 189 13.44 17.91 -10.04
N GLN A 190 12.29 17.78 -9.39
CA GLN A 190 12.21 17.62 -7.92
C GLN A 190 12.91 16.34 -7.44
N TYR A 191 12.87 15.26 -8.22
CA TYR A 191 13.57 14.01 -7.92
C TYR A 191 15.08 14.23 -7.89
N ARG A 192 15.64 14.82 -8.94
CA ARG A 192 17.07 15.18 -9.02
C ARG A 192 17.50 16.17 -7.93
N GLU A 193 16.62 17.09 -7.54
CA GLU A 193 16.84 18.03 -6.42
C GLU A 193 16.72 17.36 -5.04
N GLY A 194 16.31 16.09 -4.95
CA GLY A 194 16.11 15.38 -3.68
C GLY A 194 14.92 15.89 -2.85
N VAL A 195 13.97 16.59 -3.48
CA VAL A 195 12.80 17.19 -2.80
C VAL A 195 11.47 16.56 -3.18
N LEU A 196 11.47 15.54 -4.05
CA LEU A 196 10.24 14.87 -4.52
C LEU A 196 9.42 14.35 -3.33
N PRO A 197 8.14 14.76 -3.17
CA PRO A 197 7.30 14.26 -2.09
C PRO A 197 7.01 12.75 -2.22
N PRO A 198 6.91 11.99 -1.10
CA PRO A 198 6.61 10.55 -1.15
C PRO A 198 5.29 10.23 -1.85
N VAL A 199 5.24 9.18 -2.65
CA VAL A 199 3.96 8.69 -3.19
C VAL A 199 3.14 8.03 -2.07
N LEU A 200 1.82 8.13 -2.18
CA LEU A 200 0.89 7.53 -1.23
C LEU A 200 0.26 6.29 -1.86
N VAL A 201 0.50 5.14 -1.25
CA VAL A 201 -0.09 3.86 -1.68
C VAL A 201 -1.05 3.35 -0.61
N TRP A 202 -2.00 2.52 -1.01
CA TRP A 202 -3.01 1.95 -0.13
C TRP A 202 -2.99 0.42 -0.21
N TRP A 203 -2.87 -0.24 0.94
CA TRP A 203 -2.99 -1.70 1.00
C TRP A 203 -4.44 -2.15 0.76
N VAL A 204 -4.62 -3.03 -0.23
CA VAL A 204 -5.90 -3.64 -0.55
C VAL A 204 -5.81 -5.15 -0.35
N GLY A 205 -6.29 -5.63 0.80
CA GLY A 205 -6.24 -7.04 1.18
C GLY A 205 -6.95 -7.98 0.19
N GLY A 206 -8.10 -7.56 -0.35
CA GLY A 206 -8.84 -8.33 -1.36
C GLY A 206 -8.10 -8.48 -2.70
N LEU A 207 -7.12 -7.62 -2.98
CA LEU A 207 -6.20 -7.77 -4.12
C LEU A 207 -4.87 -8.38 -3.69
N ASN A 208 -4.62 -8.49 -2.38
CA ASN A 208 -3.31 -8.75 -1.79
C ASN A 208 -2.23 -7.94 -2.50
N SER A 209 -2.41 -6.63 -2.62
CA SER A 209 -1.54 -5.73 -3.37
C SER A 209 -1.69 -4.28 -2.90
N LEU A 210 -0.73 -3.43 -3.26
CA LEU A 210 -0.76 -1.99 -2.99
C LEU A 210 -1.31 -1.26 -4.20
N VAL A 211 -2.26 -0.36 -3.99
CA VAL A 211 -2.76 0.51 -5.07
C VAL A 211 -2.20 1.91 -4.92
N LEU A 212 -1.82 2.54 -6.02
CA LEU A 212 -1.34 3.92 -6.00
C LEU A 212 -2.53 4.85 -5.82
N LEU A 213 -2.63 5.42 -4.61
CA LEU A 213 -3.68 6.36 -4.25
C LEU A 213 -3.31 7.77 -4.73
N ASP A 214 -2.12 8.25 -4.42
CA ASP A 214 -1.69 9.57 -4.89
C ASP A 214 -0.23 9.58 -5.32
N GLY A 215 0.05 10.40 -6.32
CA GLY A 215 1.40 10.60 -6.86
C GLY A 215 1.72 9.84 -8.13
N HIS A 216 0.74 9.47 -8.97
CA HIS A 216 0.98 8.86 -10.30
C HIS A 216 2.03 9.63 -11.13
N ASP A 217 1.95 10.96 -11.18
CA ASP A 217 2.92 11.77 -11.93
C ASP A 217 4.29 11.88 -11.22
N ARG A 218 4.32 11.74 -9.89
CA ARG A 218 5.55 11.71 -9.09
C ARG A 218 6.28 10.38 -9.27
N LEU A 219 5.51 9.29 -9.28
CA LEU A 219 5.99 7.96 -9.61
C LEU A 219 6.58 7.94 -11.03
N ALA A 220 5.81 8.40 -12.03
CA ALA A 220 6.29 8.50 -13.40
C ALA A 220 7.58 9.35 -13.49
N GLY A 221 7.66 10.45 -12.72
CA GLY A 221 8.85 11.29 -12.68
C GLY A 221 10.08 10.60 -12.09
N ALA A 222 9.94 9.86 -10.99
CA ALA A 222 11.05 9.11 -10.42
C ALA A 222 11.52 7.97 -11.34
N LEU A 223 10.58 7.22 -11.92
CA LEU A 223 10.89 6.11 -12.84
C LEU A 223 11.56 6.60 -14.13
N ALA A 224 11.16 7.77 -14.65
CA ALA A 224 11.81 8.39 -15.81
C ALA A 224 13.26 8.82 -15.57
N GLU A 225 13.67 8.95 -14.31
CA GLU A 225 15.05 9.21 -13.90
C GLU A 225 15.79 7.91 -13.50
N GLY A 226 15.20 6.73 -13.75
CA GLY A 226 15.77 5.44 -13.42
C GLY A 226 15.74 5.12 -11.92
N GLY A 227 14.93 5.85 -11.14
CA GLY A 227 14.87 5.75 -9.69
C GLY A 227 13.51 5.35 -9.15
N ARG A 228 13.41 5.26 -7.82
CA ARG A 228 12.15 4.99 -7.09
C ARG A 228 11.81 6.17 -6.19
N PRO A 229 10.52 6.55 -6.09
CA PRO A 229 10.12 7.58 -5.14
C PRO A 229 10.15 7.03 -3.70
N ALA A 230 10.25 7.92 -2.72
CA ALA A 230 9.87 7.58 -1.35
C ALA A 230 8.40 7.16 -1.30
N VAL A 231 8.05 6.25 -0.39
CA VAL A 231 6.68 5.70 -0.28
C VAL A 231 6.15 5.88 1.15
N LEU A 232 4.88 6.26 1.25
CA LEU A 232 4.06 6.14 2.46
C LEU A 232 2.89 5.19 2.17
N VAL A 233 2.69 4.19 3.03
CA VAL A 233 1.66 3.17 2.90
C VAL A 233 0.52 3.45 3.86
N LEU A 234 -0.68 3.65 3.32
CA LEU A 234 -1.92 3.67 4.08
C LEU A 234 -2.48 2.26 4.20
N ALA A 235 -2.80 1.82 5.41
CA ALA A 235 -3.46 0.55 5.66
C ALA A 235 -4.35 0.60 6.90
N ARG A 236 -5.27 -0.35 7.02
CA ARG A 236 -5.94 -0.59 8.30
C ARG A 236 -4.95 -1.17 9.30
N GLU A 237 -5.05 -0.74 10.55
CA GLU A 237 -4.20 -1.27 11.62
C GLU A 237 -4.67 -2.67 12.00
N SER A 238 -3.70 -3.59 12.13
CA SER A 238 -3.94 -4.95 12.59
C SER A 238 -4.38 -4.96 14.05
N SER A 239 -5.43 -5.72 14.37
CA SER A 239 -5.84 -5.88 15.77
C SER A 239 -4.73 -6.53 16.61
N GLU A 240 -4.56 -6.11 17.87
CA GLU A 240 -3.60 -6.74 18.78
C GLU A 240 -3.82 -8.26 18.90
N ARG A 241 -5.08 -8.70 18.85
CA ARG A 241 -5.43 -10.13 18.89
C ARG A 241 -4.84 -10.89 17.70
N TRP A 242 -4.93 -10.33 16.51
CA TRP A 242 -4.33 -10.90 15.30
C TRP A 242 -2.81 -10.93 15.41
N ALA A 243 -2.18 -9.81 15.77
CA ALA A 243 -0.73 -9.72 15.95
C ALA A 243 -0.20 -10.77 16.94
N ARG A 244 -0.87 -10.93 18.10
CA ARG A 244 -0.52 -11.97 19.09
C ARG A 244 -0.70 -13.39 18.55
N TRP A 245 -1.72 -13.64 17.73
CA TRP A 245 -1.94 -14.95 17.13
C TRP A 245 -0.84 -15.30 16.11
N VAL A 246 -0.46 -14.35 15.24
CA VAL A 246 0.61 -14.52 14.24
C VAL A 246 2.00 -14.58 14.89
N ALA A 247 2.23 -13.86 15.99
CA ALA A 247 3.52 -13.88 16.69
C ALA A 247 3.84 -15.25 17.32
N ARG A 248 2.83 -16.03 17.71
CA ARG A 248 3.02 -17.34 18.37
C ARG A 248 3.90 -18.32 17.59
N PRO A 249 3.61 -18.65 16.31
CA PRO A 249 4.48 -19.53 15.54
C PRO A 249 5.88 -18.94 15.36
N ILE A 250 6.01 -17.63 15.15
CA ILE A 250 7.33 -16.97 15.00
C ILE A 250 8.19 -17.11 16.27
N ILE A 251 7.58 -16.92 17.44
CA ILE A 251 8.25 -17.07 18.73
C ILE A 251 8.64 -18.53 18.95
N ARG A 252 7.75 -19.49 18.66
CA ARG A 252 8.07 -20.93 18.76
C ARG A 252 9.23 -21.34 17.84
N ASP A 253 9.22 -20.86 16.59
CA ASP A 253 10.29 -21.13 15.63
C ASP A 253 11.62 -20.49 16.06
N TYR A 254 11.57 -19.37 16.79
CA TYR A 254 12.76 -18.78 17.41
C TYR A 254 13.26 -19.62 18.59
N GLU A 255 12.38 -20.00 19.52
CA GLU A 255 12.72 -20.83 20.68
C GLU A 255 13.33 -22.17 20.25
N ALA A 256 12.75 -22.82 19.24
CA ALA A 256 13.27 -24.06 18.67
C ALA A 256 14.65 -23.90 18.03
N ARG A 257 14.94 -22.76 17.40
CA ARG A 257 16.26 -22.44 16.84
C ARG A 257 17.29 -22.07 17.90
N LEU A 258 16.85 -21.45 19.00
CA LEU A 258 17.73 -20.95 20.04
C LEU A 258 18.19 -22.06 20.99
N ALA A 259 17.32 -23.01 21.33
CA ALA A 259 17.62 -24.10 22.27
C ALA A 259 18.94 -24.86 21.99
N PRO A 260 19.24 -25.32 20.75
CA PRO A 260 20.52 -25.97 20.48
C PRO A 260 21.71 -25.00 20.50
N LEU A 261 21.49 -23.71 20.18
CA LEU A 261 22.54 -22.69 20.19
C LEU A 261 22.93 -22.32 21.62
N GLU A 262 21.98 -22.25 22.55
CA GLU A 262 22.26 -21.99 23.97
C GLU A 262 23.15 -23.07 24.58
N GLN A 263 22.88 -24.34 24.26
CA GLN A 263 23.71 -25.45 24.70
C GLN A 263 25.14 -25.33 24.13
N ALA A 264 25.28 -25.07 22.83
CA ALA A 264 26.58 -24.90 22.20
C ALA A 264 27.36 -23.67 22.72
N CYS A 265 26.66 -22.58 23.06
CA CYS A 265 27.27 -21.42 23.72
C CYS A 265 27.81 -21.78 25.11
N ALA A 266 27.07 -22.57 25.89
CA ALA A 266 27.52 -23.05 27.20
C ALA A 266 28.78 -23.93 27.09
N ASP A 267 28.89 -24.68 25.99
CA ASP A 267 30.07 -25.50 25.66
C ASP A 267 31.23 -24.68 25.06
N GLY A 268 31.09 -23.35 24.96
CA GLY A 268 32.15 -22.43 24.53
C GLY A 268 32.26 -22.19 23.02
N ASP A 269 31.26 -22.57 22.23
CA ASP A 269 31.25 -22.31 20.78
C ASP A 269 30.98 -20.83 20.46
N ALA A 270 32.02 -20.13 20.00
CA ALA A 270 31.92 -18.74 19.56
C ALA A 270 30.98 -18.54 18.36
N SER A 271 30.85 -19.54 17.47
CA SER A 271 29.95 -19.49 16.32
C SER A 271 28.49 -19.54 16.75
N ALA A 272 28.18 -20.34 17.78
CA ALA A 272 26.84 -20.41 18.35
C ALA A 272 26.38 -19.06 18.93
N THR A 273 27.30 -18.31 19.54
CA THR A 273 27.01 -16.95 20.07
C THR A 273 26.61 -15.99 18.95
N ILE A 274 27.34 -16.02 17.83
CA ILE A 274 27.05 -15.19 16.65
C ILE A 274 25.69 -15.55 16.05
N LEU A 275 25.40 -16.85 15.90
CA LEU A 275 24.15 -17.36 15.36
C LEU A 275 22.96 -17.03 16.27
N ALA A 276 23.11 -17.16 17.60
CA ALA A 276 22.09 -16.77 18.56
C ALA A 276 21.76 -15.28 18.45
N GLY A 277 22.78 -14.41 18.40
CA GLY A 277 22.59 -12.99 18.17
C GLY A 277 21.91 -12.67 16.84
N ALA A 278 22.20 -13.41 15.77
CA ALA A 278 21.52 -13.26 14.49
C ALA A 278 20.05 -13.69 14.56
N ALA A 279 19.75 -14.79 15.24
CA ALA A 279 18.39 -15.28 15.47
C ALA A 279 17.56 -14.27 16.27
N SER A 280 18.10 -13.69 17.34
CA SER A 280 17.40 -12.66 18.13
C SER A 280 17.14 -11.39 17.31
N ARG A 281 18.11 -10.95 16.49
CA ARG A 281 17.89 -9.81 15.56
C ARG A 281 16.83 -10.13 14.51
N GLN A 282 16.78 -11.37 14.01
CA GLN A 282 15.73 -11.80 13.09
C GLN A 282 14.36 -11.77 13.76
N LEU A 283 14.22 -12.32 14.98
CA LEU A 283 12.97 -12.26 15.73
C LEU A 283 12.53 -10.82 15.95
N ALA A 284 13.43 -9.95 16.41
CA ALA A 284 13.12 -8.54 16.64
C ALA A 284 12.61 -7.82 15.37
N ARG A 285 13.18 -8.15 14.20
CA ARG A 285 12.67 -7.66 12.91
C ARG A 285 11.29 -8.22 12.60
N GLN A 286 11.09 -9.54 12.72
CA GLN A 286 9.80 -10.17 12.44
C GLN A 286 8.67 -9.64 13.33
N LEU A 287 8.93 -9.43 14.62
CA LEU A 287 7.94 -8.86 15.54
C LEU A 287 7.62 -7.39 15.21
N ARG A 288 8.62 -6.60 14.80
CA ARG A 288 8.41 -5.23 14.34
C ARG A 288 7.61 -5.17 13.03
N ASP A 289 7.89 -6.08 12.09
CA ASP A 289 7.15 -6.19 10.84
C ASP A 289 5.67 -6.52 11.11
N LEU A 290 5.35 -7.24 12.20
CA LEU A 290 3.97 -7.48 12.63
C LEU A 290 3.26 -6.24 13.18
N GLU A 291 3.97 -5.36 13.90
CA GLU A 291 3.38 -4.11 14.43
C GLU A 291 2.90 -3.19 13.31
N THR A 292 3.56 -3.24 12.15
CA THR A 292 3.22 -2.45 10.97
C THR A 292 2.57 -3.29 9.86
N ALA A 293 2.21 -4.54 10.14
CA ALA A 293 1.56 -5.40 9.17
C ALA A 293 0.13 -4.90 8.88
N PRO A 294 -0.23 -4.70 7.61
CA PRO A 294 -1.54 -4.18 7.27
C PRO A 294 -2.64 -5.22 7.54
N ASP A 295 -3.78 -4.77 8.08
CA ASP A 295 -4.99 -5.58 8.22
C ASP A 295 -5.74 -5.72 6.89
N LEU A 296 -6.73 -6.61 6.86
CA LEU A 296 -7.69 -6.71 5.76
C LEU A 296 -8.45 -5.39 5.57
N THR A 297 -8.44 -4.93 4.33
CA THR A 297 -9.23 -3.80 3.88
C THR A 297 -10.72 -4.12 4.03
N ARG A 298 -11.48 -3.21 4.64
CA ARG A 298 -12.94 -3.36 4.74
C ARG A 298 -13.55 -3.23 3.35
N SER A 299 -14.57 -4.03 3.09
CA SER A 299 -15.43 -3.92 1.92
C SER A 299 -16.90 -3.94 2.34
N TRP A 300 -17.77 -3.49 1.44
CA TRP A 300 -19.22 -3.45 1.63
C TRP A 300 -19.91 -4.36 0.60
N PRO A 301 -21.09 -4.91 0.90
CA PRO A 301 -21.84 -5.66 -0.09
C PRO A 301 -22.32 -4.72 -1.20
N LEU A 302 -22.11 -5.11 -2.46
CA LEU A 302 -22.64 -4.39 -3.61
C LEU A 302 -24.17 -4.55 -3.69
N PRO A 303 -24.95 -3.47 -3.62
CA PRO A 303 -26.40 -3.56 -3.79
C PRO A 303 -26.76 -4.15 -5.17
N GLY A 304 -27.65 -5.15 -5.17
CA GLY A 304 -27.99 -5.91 -6.38
C GLY A 304 -26.99 -7.02 -6.75
N GLY A 305 -25.93 -7.20 -5.96
CA GLY A 305 -25.05 -8.37 -6.03
C GLY A 305 -24.38 -8.57 -7.39
N SER A 306 -24.29 -9.84 -7.80
CA SER A 306 -23.58 -10.23 -9.03
C SER A 306 -24.17 -9.62 -10.30
N ASP A 307 -25.50 -9.48 -10.39
CA ASP A 307 -26.17 -8.93 -11.56
C ASP A 307 -25.85 -7.44 -11.74
N ALA A 308 -25.82 -6.70 -10.63
CA ALA A 308 -25.41 -5.30 -10.62
C ALA A 308 -23.95 -5.17 -11.06
N TRP A 309 -23.06 -6.02 -10.55
CA TRP A 309 -21.66 -6.02 -10.96
C TRP A 309 -21.50 -6.32 -12.45
N ASP A 310 -22.20 -7.33 -12.98
CA ASP A 310 -22.12 -7.70 -14.39
C ASP A 310 -22.68 -6.57 -15.28
N ALA A 311 -23.68 -5.80 -14.81
CA ALA A 311 -24.15 -4.60 -15.49
C ALA A 311 -23.10 -3.47 -15.51
N LEU A 312 -22.42 -3.23 -14.39
CA LEU A 312 -21.31 -2.27 -14.32
C LEU A 312 -20.17 -2.67 -15.26
N ALA A 313 -19.82 -3.96 -15.29
CA ALA A 313 -18.80 -4.49 -16.19
C ALA A 313 -19.18 -4.29 -17.67
N ARG A 314 -20.41 -4.62 -18.07
CA ARG A 314 -20.88 -4.37 -19.45
C ARG A 314 -20.87 -2.89 -19.81
N HIS A 315 -21.21 -2.01 -18.88
CA HIS A 315 -21.28 -0.56 -19.14
C HIS A 315 -19.90 0.10 -19.19
N HIS A 316 -19.00 -0.23 -18.26
CA HIS A 316 -17.71 0.45 -18.09
C HIS A 316 -16.53 -0.25 -18.75
N ALA A 317 -16.66 -1.54 -19.07
CA ALA A 317 -15.63 -2.36 -19.68
C ALA A 317 -16.23 -3.28 -20.76
N PRO A 318 -16.85 -2.72 -21.82
CA PRO A 318 -17.46 -3.52 -22.88
C PRO A 318 -16.42 -4.45 -23.53
N GLY A 319 -16.77 -5.73 -23.66
CA GLY A 319 -15.88 -6.77 -24.21
C GLY A 319 -14.86 -7.33 -23.22
N TRP A 320 -14.83 -6.84 -21.97
CA TRP A 320 -14.02 -7.46 -20.93
C TRP A 320 -14.72 -8.71 -20.38
N HIS A 321 -14.08 -9.86 -20.56
CA HIS A 321 -14.57 -11.16 -20.12
C HIS A 321 -13.53 -11.79 -19.17
N PRO A 322 -13.51 -11.41 -17.88
CA PRO A 322 -12.58 -12.00 -16.92
C PRO A 322 -12.94 -13.46 -16.72
N ASP A 323 -12.08 -14.36 -17.22
CA ASP A 323 -12.23 -15.83 -17.33
C ASP A 323 -13.69 -16.33 -17.37
N PRO A 324 -14.24 -16.64 -18.57
CA PRO A 324 -15.63 -17.03 -18.71
C PRO A 324 -15.99 -18.39 -18.08
N THR A 325 -15.04 -19.26 -17.75
CA THR A 325 -15.34 -20.64 -17.32
C THR A 325 -14.29 -21.25 -16.39
N ARG A 326 -14.78 -22.02 -15.41
CA ARG A 326 -14.06 -23.18 -14.84
C ARG A 326 -13.90 -24.26 -15.91
#